data_AF-A0A7J4UZN1-F1
#
_entry.id   AF-A0A7J4UZN1-F1
#
_cell.length_a   1.000
_cell.length_b   1.000
_cell.length_c   1.000
_cell.angle_alpha   90.00
_cell.angle_beta   90.00
_cell.angle_gamma   90.00
#
_symmetry.space_group_name_H-M   'P 1'
#
loop_
_entity.id
_entity.type
_entity.pdbx_description
1 polymer ?
#
loop_
_entity_poly.entity_id
_entity_poly.type
_entity_poly.pdbx_seq_one_letter_code
_entity_poly.pdbx_strand_id
1 'polypeptide(L)'
;GLVHIPETLGAVVVAFNLPGVTSLKLDGDTTAKIFMKNITVWNDPAIAALNPGATLPDESIATVVRSDSSGTTFVFTGYLAIVSPVFEELYGQGKTVAWPNGTLAQSGNSGVAQAIQGTSYSIGYIELAYALENDISFAQMKNHDGQFITASLETTAAAAAAAVPTLPAGDGDWSEVHVLDATGADSYPIVTFTYILIYKELYNEDTKMNKTAAETLLDFLWWAVHDDGQAFATPLQYAPLPDAVVELNEETLRSITYNGDPLMD
;
A
#
# COMPACT_ATOMS: atom_id res chain seq x y z
N GLY A 1 -19.35 11.38 -14.13
CA GLY A 1 -17.97 10.92 -13.89
C GLY A 1 -17.79 10.66 -12.41
N LEU A 2 -16.77 9.89 -12.05
CA LEU A 2 -16.35 9.72 -10.66
C LEU A 2 -15.32 10.80 -10.31
N VAL A 3 -15.19 11.10 -9.02
CA VAL A 3 -14.05 11.81 -8.43
C VAL A 3 -13.29 10.87 -7.50
N HIS A 4 -11.99 11.11 -7.37
CA HIS A 4 -11.09 10.41 -6.47
C HIS A 4 -10.80 11.30 -5.27
N ILE A 5 -11.01 10.77 -4.07
CA ILE A 5 -10.74 11.45 -2.81
C ILE A 5 -9.78 10.55 -2.02
N PRO A 6 -8.46 10.79 -2.06
CA PRO A 6 -7.53 10.19 -1.11
C PRO A 6 -8.02 10.40 0.33
N GLU A 7 -8.20 9.31 1.08
CA GLU A 7 -8.73 9.36 2.46
C GLU A 7 -7.60 9.24 3.49
N THR A 8 -6.67 8.31 3.27
CA THR A 8 -5.52 8.08 4.15
C THR A 8 -4.40 7.36 3.39
N LEU A 9 -3.27 7.15 4.08
CA LEU A 9 -2.06 6.54 3.56
C LEU A 9 -1.68 5.30 4.36
N GLY A 10 -1.34 4.23 3.64
CA GLY A 10 -0.84 2.99 4.23
C GLY A 10 0.41 2.49 3.54
N ALA A 11 1.17 1.67 4.23
CA ALA A 11 2.34 0.97 3.69
C ALA A 11 2.06 -0.53 3.62
N VAL A 12 2.56 -1.18 2.56
CA VAL A 12 2.58 -2.64 2.47
C VAL A 12 3.97 -3.12 2.82
N VAL A 13 4.08 -3.85 3.93
CA VAL A 13 5.35 -4.35 4.43
C VAL A 13 5.61 -5.78 3.96
N VAL A 14 6.89 -6.09 3.73
CA VAL A 14 7.36 -7.45 3.51
C VAL A 14 7.59 -8.10 4.87
N ALA A 15 6.54 -8.69 5.41
CA ALA A 15 6.52 -9.35 6.72
C ALA A 15 7.14 -10.75 6.64
N PHE A 16 7.85 -11.15 7.69
CA PHE A 16 8.54 -12.43 7.73
C PHE A 16 8.51 -13.05 9.13
N ASN A 17 8.69 -14.37 9.17
CA ASN A 17 8.95 -15.14 10.37
C ASN A 17 10.23 -15.94 10.15
N LEU A 18 11.35 -15.44 10.65
CA LEU A 18 12.68 -16.02 10.46
C LEU A 18 13.34 -16.17 11.84
N PRO A 19 13.19 -17.33 12.50
CA PRO A 19 13.71 -17.55 13.84
C PRO A 19 15.20 -17.17 13.97
N GLY A 20 15.51 -16.32 14.95
CA GLY A 20 16.88 -15.85 15.21
C GLY A 20 17.32 -14.64 14.38
N VAL A 21 16.49 -14.15 13.44
CA VAL A 21 16.76 -12.93 12.66
C VAL A 21 15.72 -11.88 13.01
N THR A 22 16.18 -10.78 13.61
CA THR A 22 15.32 -9.66 14.04
C THR A 22 15.41 -8.44 13.13
N SER A 23 16.37 -8.43 12.20
CA SER A 23 16.54 -7.39 11.20
C SER A 23 16.89 -8.04 9.88
N LEU A 24 16.11 -7.72 8.85
CA LEU A 24 16.28 -8.21 7.50
C LEU A 24 16.20 -7.02 6.55
N LYS A 25 17.15 -6.94 5.63
CA LYS A 25 17.20 -5.98 4.54
C LYS A 25 16.92 -6.68 3.23
N LEU A 26 15.99 -6.14 2.45
CA LEU A 26 15.67 -6.61 1.11
C LEU A 26 15.64 -5.44 0.13
N ASP A 27 15.91 -5.72 -1.14
CA ASP A 27 15.63 -4.82 -2.25
C ASP A 27 14.49 -5.37 -3.12
N GLY A 28 14.00 -4.55 -4.05
CA GLY A 28 12.90 -4.92 -4.93
C GLY A 28 13.15 -6.18 -5.76
N ASP A 29 14.35 -6.31 -6.35
CA ASP A 29 14.72 -7.44 -7.19
C ASP A 29 14.81 -8.76 -6.39
N THR A 30 15.43 -8.74 -5.21
CA THR A 30 15.50 -9.91 -4.32
C THR A 30 14.10 -10.32 -3.85
N THR A 31 13.26 -9.35 -3.46
CA THR A 31 11.86 -9.62 -3.10
C THR A 31 11.10 -10.23 -4.27
N ALA A 32 11.21 -9.68 -5.49
CA ALA A 32 10.56 -10.23 -6.67
C ALA A 32 10.99 -11.69 -6.91
N LYS A 33 12.30 -11.98 -6.84
CA LYS A 33 12.84 -13.33 -7.00
C LYS A 33 12.36 -14.32 -5.94
N ILE A 34 12.16 -13.88 -4.70
CA ILE A 34 11.57 -14.72 -3.64
C ILE A 34 10.13 -15.09 -4.01
N PHE A 35 9.29 -14.12 -4.38
CA PHE A 35 7.88 -14.39 -4.68
C PHE A 35 7.66 -15.10 -6.03
N MET A 36 8.60 -14.98 -6.97
CA MET A 36 8.67 -15.82 -8.18
C MET A 36 9.24 -17.23 -7.90
N LYS A 37 9.71 -17.49 -6.68
CA LYS A 37 10.38 -18.74 -6.25
C LYS A 37 11.67 -19.06 -7.02
N ASN A 38 12.37 -18.03 -7.51
CA ASN A 38 13.73 -18.14 -8.03
C ASN A 38 14.77 -18.14 -6.91
N ILE A 39 14.45 -17.51 -5.77
CA ILE A 39 15.16 -17.65 -4.50
C ILE A 39 14.27 -18.45 -3.57
N THR A 40 14.75 -19.63 -3.14
CA THR A 40 13.93 -20.59 -2.39
C THR A 40 14.46 -20.92 -1.00
N VAL A 41 15.63 -20.41 -0.62
CA VAL A 41 16.27 -20.64 0.68
C VAL A 41 16.76 -19.34 1.28
N TRP A 42 16.73 -19.21 2.61
CA TRP A 42 17.04 -17.96 3.30
C TRP A 42 18.52 -17.55 3.25
N ASN A 43 19.44 -18.50 3.13
CA ASN A 43 20.88 -18.24 3.00
C ASN A 43 21.32 -17.95 1.55
N ASP A 44 20.38 -17.73 0.62
CA ASP A 44 20.69 -17.43 -0.77
C ASP A 44 21.70 -16.27 -0.87
N PRO A 45 22.70 -16.33 -1.77
CA PRO A 45 23.72 -15.30 -1.90
C PRO A 45 23.17 -13.88 -2.10
N ALA A 46 22.02 -13.72 -2.78
CA ALA A 46 21.39 -12.41 -2.96
C ALA A 46 20.88 -11.85 -1.62
N ILE A 47 20.22 -12.67 -0.79
CA ILE A 47 19.76 -12.25 0.55
C ILE A 47 20.97 -11.98 1.47
N ALA A 48 21.97 -12.87 1.44
CA ALA A 48 23.18 -12.74 2.26
C ALA A 48 23.99 -11.48 1.92
N ALA A 49 24.06 -11.09 0.64
CA ALA A 49 24.76 -9.87 0.22
C ALA A 49 24.14 -8.59 0.79
N LEU A 50 22.82 -8.56 0.98
CA LEU A 50 22.09 -7.42 1.57
C LEU A 50 22.19 -7.38 3.10
N ASN A 51 22.57 -8.51 3.72
CA ASN A 51 22.55 -8.70 5.17
C ASN A 51 23.94 -9.14 5.70
N PRO A 52 25.01 -8.35 5.48
CA PRO A 52 26.35 -8.73 5.92
C PRO A 52 26.39 -8.90 7.44
N GLY A 53 26.83 -10.07 7.88
CA GLY A 53 26.93 -10.42 9.31
C GLY A 53 25.67 -11.03 9.92
N ALA A 54 24.56 -11.15 9.19
CA ALA A 54 23.41 -11.92 9.64
C ALA A 54 23.66 -13.43 9.50
N THR A 55 23.24 -14.20 10.48
CA THR A 55 23.22 -15.67 10.40
C THR A 55 21.93 -16.11 9.73
N LEU A 56 21.97 -16.29 8.41
CA LEU A 56 20.81 -16.75 7.63
C LEU A 56 20.78 -18.29 7.58
N PRO A 57 19.64 -18.92 7.88
CA PRO A 57 19.54 -20.38 7.90
C PRO A 57 19.44 -20.98 6.50
N ASP A 58 19.90 -22.23 6.35
CA ASP A 58 19.71 -23.05 5.14
C ASP A 58 18.31 -23.69 5.13
N GLU A 59 17.29 -22.84 5.22
CA GLU A 59 15.89 -23.26 5.36
C GLU A 59 15.08 -22.75 4.18
N SER A 60 14.12 -23.57 3.75
CA SER A 60 13.26 -23.22 2.61
C SER A 60 12.34 -22.04 2.95
N ILE A 61 12.16 -21.14 2.00
CA ILE A 61 11.30 -19.97 2.15
C ILE A 61 9.84 -20.37 1.89
N ALA A 62 8.98 -20.17 2.89
CA ALA A 62 7.53 -20.31 2.76
C ALA A 62 6.88 -18.98 2.39
N THR A 63 6.67 -18.74 1.10
CA THR A 63 5.99 -17.53 0.60
C THR A 63 4.48 -17.59 0.87
N VAL A 64 3.94 -16.58 1.57
CA VAL A 64 2.52 -16.41 1.89
C VAL A 64 1.94 -15.28 1.03
N VAL A 65 0.82 -15.54 0.36
CA VAL A 65 0.21 -14.61 -0.61
C VAL A 65 -1.30 -14.51 -0.38
N ARG A 66 -1.93 -13.48 -0.95
CA ARG A 66 -3.39 -13.34 -0.92
C ARG A 66 -4.07 -14.33 -1.86
N SER A 67 -5.15 -14.97 -1.39
CA SER A 67 -6.02 -15.84 -2.19
C SER A 67 -7.20 -15.10 -2.83
N ASP A 68 -7.57 -13.95 -2.28
CA ASP A 68 -8.69 -13.11 -2.69
C ASP A 68 -8.25 -11.87 -3.47
N SER A 69 -9.18 -11.29 -4.25
CA SER A 69 -8.94 -10.03 -4.97
C SER A 69 -8.62 -8.91 -3.98
N SER A 70 -7.48 -8.24 -4.15
CA SER A 70 -6.85 -7.50 -3.07
C SER A 70 -6.15 -6.22 -3.57
N GLY A 71 -6.46 -5.10 -2.92
CA GLY A 71 -5.72 -3.84 -3.11
C GLY A 71 -4.26 -3.95 -2.65
N THR A 72 -4.00 -4.62 -1.52
CA THR A 72 -2.63 -4.89 -1.04
C THR A 72 -1.82 -5.68 -2.07
N THR A 73 -2.44 -6.63 -2.77
CA THR A 73 -1.80 -7.38 -3.86
C THR A 73 -1.53 -6.48 -5.05
N PHE A 74 -2.47 -5.62 -5.42
CA PHE A 74 -2.28 -4.65 -6.51
C PHE A 74 -1.12 -3.68 -6.23
N VAL A 75 -0.98 -3.22 -5.00
CA VAL A 75 0.11 -2.34 -4.57
C VAL A 75 1.44 -3.09 -4.55
N PHE A 76 1.48 -4.26 -3.91
CA PHE A 76 2.70 -5.07 -3.82
C PHE A 76 3.21 -5.49 -5.20
N THR A 77 2.32 -5.99 -6.06
CA THR A 77 2.70 -6.45 -7.41
C THR A 77 3.02 -5.29 -8.33
N GLY A 78 2.38 -4.12 -8.17
CA GLY A 78 2.76 -2.89 -8.84
C GLY A 78 4.18 -2.45 -8.49
N TYR A 79 4.55 -2.53 -7.21
CA TYR A 79 5.93 -2.23 -6.80
C TYR A 79 6.92 -3.19 -7.45
N LEU A 80 6.64 -4.50 -7.39
CA LEU A 80 7.51 -5.52 -7.99
C LEU A 80 7.63 -5.34 -9.51
N ALA A 81 6.55 -4.96 -10.19
CA ALA A 81 6.53 -4.64 -11.61
C ALA A 81 7.46 -3.47 -11.97
N ILE A 82 7.42 -2.38 -11.17
CA ILE A 82 8.27 -1.20 -11.37
C ILE A 82 9.76 -1.56 -11.24
N VAL A 83 10.12 -2.31 -10.19
CA VAL A 83 11.53 -2.57 -9.84
C VAL A 83 12.13 -3.83 -10.47
N SER A 84 11.30 -4.69 -11.07
CA SER A 84 11.75 -5.94 -11.70
C SER A 84 11.08 -6.15 -13.06
N PRO A 85 11.78 -5.88 -14.17
CA PRO A 85 11.26 -6.10 -15.52
C PRO A 85 10.82 -7.55 -15.78
N VAL A 86 11.49 -8.52 -15.16
CA VAL A 86 11.12 -9.94 -15.26
C VAL A 86 9.80 -10.22 -14.55
N PHE A 87 9.55 -9.58 -13.41
CA PHE A 87 8.27 -9.70 -12.71
C PHE A 87 7.14 -9.09 -13.54
N GLU A 88 7.37 -7.89 -14.10
CA GLU A 88 6.39 -7.23 -14.97
C GLU A 88 6.02 -8.08 -16.18
N GLU A 89 7.01 -8.66 -16.87
CA GLU A 89 6.77 -9.51 -18.04
C GLU A 89 5.97 -10.78 -17.71
N LEU A 90 6.23 -11.41 -16.56
CA LEU A 90 5.67 -12.72 -16.22
C LEU A 90 4.36 -12.65 -15.41
N TYR A 91 4.23 -11.65 -14.54
CA TYR A 91 3.13 -11.55 -13.56
C TYR A 91 2.35 -10.24 -13.66
N GLY A 92 3.04 -9.14 -13.98
CA GLY A 92 2.46 -7.81 -14.05
C GLY A 92 1.88 -7.30 -12.73
N GLN A 93 1.17 -6.18 -12.80
CA GLN A 93 0.39 -5.63 -11.70
C GLN A 93 -1.06 -6.14 -11.72
N GLY A 94 -1.58 -6.56 -10.55
CA GLY A 94 -2.97 -6.98 -10.47
C GLY A 94 -3.51 -7.18 -9.05
N LYS A 95 -4.85 -7.12 -8.93
CA LYS A 95 -5.54 -7.48 -7.67
C LYS A 95 -5.54 -8.98 -7.40
N THR A 96 -5.33 -9.78 -8.45
CA THR A 96 -5.16 -11.23 -8.42
C THR A 96 -3.98 -11.58 -9.31
N VAL A 97 -3.08 -12.45 -8.83
CA VAL A 97 -1.91 -12.90 -9.58
C VAL A 97 -1.82 -14.42 -9.51
N ALA A 98 -1.45 -15.05 -10.63
CA ALA A 98 -1.22 -16.48 -10.71
C ALA A 98 0.15 -16.83 -10.13
N TRP A 99 0.26 -16.79 -8.80
CA TRP A 99 1.51 -17.09 -8.09
C TRP A 99 2.04 -18.50 -8.39
N PRO A 100 3.38 -18.72 -8.37
CA PRO A 100 3.97 -20.04 -8.54
C PRO A 100 3.39 -21.12 -7.62
N ASN A 101 3.40 -22.36 -8.06
CA ASN A 101 2.95 -23.48 -7.22
C ASN A 101 3.73 -23.57 -5.90
N GLY A 102 3.01 -23.91 -4.84
CA GLY A 102 3.57 -24.06 -3.48
C GLY A 102 3.77 -22.73 -2.75
N THR A 103 3.09 -21.65 -3.13
CA THR A 103 2.80 -20.52 -2.24
C THR A 103 1.66 -20.87 -1.28
N LEU A 104 1.68 -20.34 -0.06
CA LEU A 104 0.59 -20.45 0.91
C LEU A 104 -0.41 -19.32 0.67
N ALA A 105 -1.53 -19.61 0.01
CA ALA A 105 -2.56 -18.62 -0.27
C ALA A 105 -3.53 -18.47 0.92
N GLN A 106 -3.76 -17.24 1.37
CA GLN A 106 -4.63 -16.92 2.50
C GLN A 106 -5.55 -15.74 2.18
N SER A 107 -6.73 -15.73 2.79
CA SER A 107 -7.73 -14.68 2.56
C SER A 107 -7.50 -13.49 3.48
N GLY A 108 -7.50 -12.28 2.92
CA GLY A 108 -7.35 -11.03 3.67
C GLY A 108 -5.97 -10.82 4.30
N ASN A 109 -5.73 -9.61 4.82
CA ASN A 109 -4.49 -9.30 5.55
C ASN A 109 -4.36 -10.15 6.84
N SER A 110 -5.46 -10.36 7.56
CA SER A 110 -5.47 -11.16 8.79
C SER A 110 -5.07 -12.62 8.55
N GLY A 111 -5.57 -13.26 7.49
CA GLY A 111 -5.20 -14.63 7.14
C GLY A 111 -3.73 -14.76 6.74
N VAL A 112 -3.21 -13.80 5.97
CA VAL A 112 -1.78 -13.76 5.60
C VAL A 112 -0.92 -13.54 6.86
N ALA A 113 -1.26 -12.57 7.71
CA ALA A 113 -0.55 -12.28 8.95
C ALA A 113 -0.47 -13.51 9.87
N GLN A 114 -1.61 -14.18 10.10
CA GLN A 114 -1.67 -15.41 10.91
C GLN A 114 -0.82 -16.53 10.33
N ALA A 115 -0.83 -16.71 9.00
CA ALA A 115 -0.01 -17.72 8.36
C ALA A 115 1.48 -17.41 8.46
N ILE A 116 1.89 -16.14 8.38
CA ILE A 116 3.29 -15.74 8.59
C ILE A 116 3.71 -16.07 10.03
N GLN A 117 2.92 -15.66 11.02
CA GLN A 117 3.21 -15.96 12.44
C GLN A 117 3.26 -17.46 12.73
N GLY A 118 2.33 -18.23 12.17
CA GLY A 118 2.22 -19.67 12.41
C GLY A 118 3.23 -20.53 11.64
N THR A 119 3.92 -19.97 10.65
CA THR A 119 4.83 -20.71 9.76
C THR A 119 6.25 -20.17 9.88
N SER A 120 7.13 -20.93 10.53
CA SER A 120 8.57 -20.61 10.53
C SER A 120 9.12 -20.53 9.11
N TYR A 121 10.11 -19.66 8.92
CA TYR A 121 10.80 -19.43 7.65
C TYR A 121 9.88 -18.89 6.55
N SER A 122 8.82 -18.18 6.94
CA SER A 122 7.85 -17.61 6.01
C SER A 122 8.09 -16.13 5.71
N ILE A 123 7.58 -15.70 4.56
CA ILE A 123 7.61 -14.31 4.10
C ILE A 123 6.33 -14.02 3.33
N GLY A 124 5.73 -12.86 3.55
CA GLY A 124 4.52 -12.43 2.86
C GLY A 124 4.43 -10.91 2.81
N TYR A 125 3.31 -10.41 2.29
CA TYR A 125 3.02 -8.99 2.25
C TYR A 125 1.71 -8.69 2.95
N ILE A 126 1.73 -7.73 3.87
CA ILE A 126 0.57 -7.27 4.63
C ILE A 126 0.64 -5.76 4.79
N GLU A 127 -0.48 -5.14 5.07
CA GLU A 127 -0.51 -3.72 5.47
C GLU A 127 0.22 -3.55 6.84
N LEU A 128 0.90 -2.41 7.01
CA LEU A 128 1.74 -2.11 8.18
C LEU A 128 1.01 -2.26 9.51
N ALA A 129 -0.24 -1.80 9.64
CA ALA A 129 -1.02 -1.93 10.86
C ALA A 129 -1.14 -3.39 11.32
N TYR A 130 -1.38 -4.31 10.39
CA TYR A 130 -1.44 -5.74 10.72
C TYR A 130 -0.12 -6.28 11.24
N ALA A 131 1.01 -5.80 10.72
CA ALA A 131 2.32 -6.20 11.23
C ALA A 131 2.55 -5.65 12.64
N LEU A 132 2.23 -4.38 12.88
CA LEU A 132 2.42 -3.71 14.17
C LEU A 132 1.49 -4.25 15.26
N GLU A 133 0.20 -4.41 14.97
CA GLU A 133 -0.81 -4.91 15.93
C GLU A 133 -0.56 -6.37 16.35
N ASN A 134 0.15 -7.13 15.52
CA ASN A 134 0.41 -8.56 15.75
C ASN A 134 1.90 -8.84 16.04
N ASP A 135 2.72 -7.81 16.28
CA ASP A 135 4.16 -7.94 16.56
C ASP A 135 4.92 -8.79 15.52
N ILE A 136 4.54 -8.67 14.25
CA ILE A 136 5.15 -9.42 13.14
C ILE A 136 6.37 -8.65 12.64
N SER A 137 7.51 -9.34 12.53
CA SER A 137 8.72 -8.74 11.95
C SER A 137 8.54 -8.46 10.46
N PHE A 138 9.12 -7.37 9.97
CA PHE A 138 9.10 -7.02 8.55
C PHE A 138 10.43 -6.41 8.11
N ALA A 139 10.75 -6.58 6.83
CA ALA A 139 12.03 -6.18 6.28
C ALA A 139 12.14 -4.66 6.12
N GLN A 140 13.37 -4.15 6.30
CA GLN A 140 13.76 -2.87 5.74
C GLN A 140 13.86 -3.01 4.23
N MET A 141 13.22 -2.11 3.50
CA MET A 141 13.22 -2.14 2.04
C MET A 141 14.18 -1.09 1.51
N LYS A 142 15.04 -1.48 0.58
CA LYS A 142 15.85 -0.53 -0.19
C LYS A 142 14.91 0.33 -1.05
N ASN A 143 14.93 1.64 -0.84
CA ASN A 143 14.13 2.58 -1.62
C ASN A 143 14.81 2.99 -2.93
N HIS A 144 14.12 3.82 -3.71
CA HIS A 144 14.59 4.37 -4.98
C HIS A 144 16.00 4.98 -4.88
N ASP A 145 16.27 5.74 -3.81
CA ASP A 145 17.54 6.45 -3.57
C ASP A 145 18.63 5.55 -2.96
N GLY A 146 18.34 4.25 -2.83
CA GLY A 146 19.28 3.22 -2.40
C GLY A 146 19.46 3.10 -0.89
N GLN A 147 18.64 3.75 -0.08
CA GLN A 147 18.63 3.66 1.38
C GLN A 147 17.73 2.52 1.86
N PHE A 148 18.10 1.84 2.94
CA PHE A 148 17.25 0.81 3.56
C PHE A 148 16.32 1.47 4.58
N ILE A 149 15.02 1.49 4.27
CA ILE A 149 14.00 2.19 5.03
C ILE A 149 13.08 1.19 5.73
N THR A 150 12.86 1.41 7.02
CA THR A 150 11.83 0.71 7.79
C THR A 150 10.49 1.40 7.55
N ALA A 151 9.42 0.63 7.33
CA ALA A 151 8.08 1.19 7.25
C ALA A 151 7.66 1.81 8.60
N SER A 152 7.08 3.00 8.54
CA SER A 152 6.57 3.78 9.65
C SER A 152 5.57 4.82 9.12
N LEU A 153 4.85 5.52 10.00
CA LEU A 153 3.96 6.60 9.53
C LEU A 153 4.76 7.73 8.88
N GLU A 154 5.94 8.03 9.42
CA GLU A 154 6.83 9.08 8.93
C GLU A 154 7.38 8.75 7.54
N THR A 155 7.86 7.51 7.34
CA THR A 155 8.42 7.07 6.04
C THR A 155 7.33 6.83 4.98
N THR A 156 6.09 6.57 5.42
CA THR A 156 4.90 6.54 4.56
C THR A 156 4.50 7.94 4.10
N ALA A 157 4.46 8.89 5.03
CA ALA A 157 4.16 10.30 4.72
C ALA A 157 5.23 10.92 3.82
N ALA A 158 6.51 10.59 4.02
CA ALA A 158 7.61 11.05 3.17
C ALA A 158 7.44 10.60 1.71
N ALA A 159 7.08 9.33 1.49
CA ALA A 159 6.81 8.81 0.15
C ALA A 159 5.61 9.51 -0.50
N ALA A 160 4.53 9.71 0.25
CA ALA A 160 3.33 10.41 -0.23
C ALA A 160 3.61 11.86 -0.62
N ALA A 161 4.37 12.59 0.20
CA ALA A 161 4.77 13.97 -0.08
C ALA A 161 5.56 14.09 -1.39
N ALA A 162 6.43 13.11 -1.71
CA ALA A 162 7.17 13.07 -2.96
C ALA A 162 6.26 12.82 -4.18
N ALA A 163 5.11 12.16 -4.01
CA ALA A 163 4.14 11.88 -5.07
C ALA A 163 3.12 13.01 -5.30
N VAL A 164 2.93 13.93 -4.34
CA VAL A 164 1.97 15.06 -4.46
C VAL A 164 2.03 15.80 -5.80
N PRO A 165 3.22 16.14 -6.36
CA PRO A 165 3.28 16.91 -7.60
C PRO A 165 2.72 16.20 -8.85
N THR A 166 2.48 14.88 -8.77
CA THR A 166 1.94 14.08 -9.89
C THR A 166 0.44 13.84 -9.77
N LEU A 167 -0.19 14.27 -8.66
CA LEU A 167 -1.62 14.07 -8.45
C LEU A 167 -2.43 14.97 -9.39
N PRO A 168 -3.36 14.40 -10.18
CA PRO A 168 -4.29 15.19 -10.99
C PRO A 168 -5.41 15.76 -10.10
N ALA A 169 -6.22 16.65 -10.68
CA ALA A 169 -7.49 17.03 -10.06
C ALA A 169 -8.36 15.79 -9.75
N GLY A 170 -9.27 15.88 -8.76
CA GLY A 170 -10.06 14.72 -8.33
C GLY A 170 -10.90 14.07 -9.45
N ASP A 171 -11.33 14.83 -10.47
CA ASP A 171 -12.02 14.32 -11.67
C ASP A 171 -11.10 14.07 -12.87
N GLY A 172 -9.78 14.21 -12.68
CA GLY A 172 -8.76 13.94 -13.69
C GLY A 172 -8.52 12.45 -13.91
N ASP A 173 -7.46 12.14 -14.66
CA ASP A 173 -7.07 10.76 -14.95
C ASP A 173 -6.12 10.21 -13.87
N TRP A 174 -6.67 9.34 -13.01
CA TRP A 174 -5.92 8.69 -11.92
C TRP A 174 -5.34 7.34 -12.31
N SER A 175 -5.44 6.91 -13.57
CA SER A 175 -5.02 5.56 -14.00
C SER A 175 -3.53 5.27 -13.76
N GLU A 176 -2.69 6.30 -13.83
CA GLU A 176 -1.24 6.20 -13.64
C GLU A 176 -0.77 6.65 -12.25
N VAL A 177 -1.68 7.09 -11.37
CA VAL A 177 -1.32 7.62 -10.04
C VAL A 177 -0.89 6.50 -9.10
N HIS A 178 0.33 6.60 -8.57
CA HIS A 178 0.86 5.71 -7.54
C HIS A 178 1.88 6.43 -6.65
N VAL A 179 2.08 5.89 -5.45
CA VAL A 179 3.12 6.30 -4.48
C VAL A 179 4.23 5.23 -4.37
N LEU A 180 4.25 4.31 -5.34
CA LEU A 180 5.19 3.21 -5.39
C LEU A 180 6.57 3.69 -5.83
N ASP A 181 7.62 3.17 -5.20
CA ASP A 181 9.03 3.51 -5.45
C ASP A 181 9.30 5.03 -5.50
N ALA A 182 8.60 5.79 -4.65
CA ALA A 182 8.76 7.24 -4.58
C ALA A 182 10.21 7.63 -4.23
N THR A 183 10.72 8.67 -4.90
CA THR A 183 12.04 9.26 -4.62
C THR A 183 12.09 9.84 -3.21
N GLY A 184 13.30 10.05 -2.67
CA GLY A 184 13.52 10.68 -1.38
C GLY A 184 14.20 9.74 -0.38
N ALA A 185 15.16 10.28 0.37
CA ALA A 185 16.01 9.49 1.27
C ALA A 185 15.22 8.74 2.35
N ASP A 186 14.08 9.27 2.79
CA ASP A 186 13.23 8.69 3.86
C ASP A 186 11.95 8.01 3.33
N SER A 187 11.79 7.93 2.00
CA SER A 187 10.58 7.36 1.37
C SER A 187 10.58 5.83 1.48
N TYR A 188 9.57 5.26 2.13
CA TYR A 188 9.35 3.81 2.06
C TYR A 188 8.78 3.43 0.68
N PRO A 189 9.29 2.39 -0.01
CA PRO A 189 9.01 2.20 -1.43
C PRO A 189 7.65 1.56 -1.76
N ILE A 190 6.92 1.02 -0.77
CA ILE A 190 5.64 0.32 -1.02
C ILE A 190 4.52 1.02 -0.24
N VAL A 191 4.14 2.19 -0.73
CA VAL A 191 3.13 3.07 -0.13
C VAL A 191 1.96 3.25 -1.09
N THR A 192 0.76 3.43 -0.55
CA THR A 192 -0.44 3.72 -1.32
C THR A 192 -1.36 4.68 -0.58
N PHE A 193 -2.09 5.50 -1.33
CA PHE A 193 -3.34 6.05 -0.83
C PHE A 193 -4.42 4.96 -0.79
N THR A 194 -5.37 5.11 0.13
CA THR A 194 -6.71 4.56 -0.05
C THR A 194 -7.64 5.67 -0.53
N TYR A 195 -8.61 5.31 -1.37
CA TYR A 195 -9.46 6.27 -2.05
C TYR A 195 -10.92 6.01 -1.76
N ILE A 196 -11.66 7.09 -1.52
CA ILE A 196 -13.10 7.12 -1.64
C ILE A 196 -13.44 7.56 -3.07
N LEU A 197 -14.28 6.79 -3.75
CA LEU A 197 -14.79 7.10 -5.08
C LEU A 197 -16.27 7.43 -5.00
N ILE A 198 -16.65 8.62 -5.45
CA ILE A 198 -18.05 9.04 -5.53
C ILE A 198 -18.33 9.67 -6.89
N TYR A 199 -19.60 9.75 -7.26
CA TYR A 199 -20.00 10.50 -8.45
C TYR A 199 -19.80 12.00 -8.25
N LYS A 200 -19.33 12.70 -9.29
CA LYS A 200 -19.27 14.17 -9.30
C LYS A 200 -20.65 14.81 -9.22
N GLU A 201 -21.63 14.19 -9.86
CA GLU A 201 -23.06 14.55 -9.76
C GLU A 201 -23.75 13.51 -8.89
N LEU A 202 -24.16 13.90 -7.68
CA LEU A 202 -24.71 12.99 -6.68
C LEU A 202 -26.17 12.63 -6.94
N TYR A 203 -26.92 13.47 -7.66
CA TYR A 203 -28.22 13.10 -8.18
C TYR A 203 -28.09 12.48 -9.57
N ASN A 204 -28.02 11.14 -9.60
CA ASN A 204 -28.00 10.38 -10.84
C ASN A 204 -28.91 9.15 -10.76
N GLU A 205 -29.16 8.53 -11.90
CA GLU A 205 -30.06 7.36 -12.01
C GLU A 205 -29.55 6.14 -11.24
N ASP A 206 -28.24 6.02 -11.01
CA ASP A 206 -27.65 4.88 -10.32
C ASP A 206 -27.79 5.00 -8.79
N THR A 207 -27.60 6.20 -8.22
CA THR A 207 -27.65 6.42 -6.77
C THR A 207 -29.05 6.80 -6.29
N LYS A 208 -29.80 7.57 -7.07
CA LYS A 208 -31.07 8.22 -6.69
C LYS A 208 -31.00 8.91 -5.32
N MET A 209 -29.83 9.44 -4.99
CA MET A 209 -29.56 10.07 -3.70
C MET A 209 -30.46 11.29 -3.51
N ASN A 210 -31.09 11.43 -2.34
CA ASN A 210 -31.83 12.65 -2.03
C ASN A 210 -30.85 13.76 -1.57
N LYS A 211 -31.29 15.02 -1.61
CA LYS A 211 -30.44 16.18 -1.32
C LYS A 211 -29.81 16.12 0.08
N THR A 212 -30.59 15.79 1.10
CA THR A 212 -30.10 15.69 2.48
C THR A 212 -28.99 14.65 2.64
N ALA A 213 -29.13 13.49 1.98
CA ALA A 213 -28.09 12.46 1.99
C ALA A 213 -26.82 12.90 1.25
N ALA A 214 -26.98 13.66 0.15
CA ALA A 214 -25.85 14.23 -0.57
C ALA A 214 -25.09 15.27 0.27
N GLU A 215 -25.80 16.20 0.91
CA GLU A 215 -25.21 17.18 1.83
C GLU A 215 -24.49 16.50 2.99
N THR A 216 -25.14 15.50 3.62
CA THR A 216 -24.54 14.74 4.74
C THR A 216 -23.29 13.97 4.32
N LEU A 217 -23.27 13.43 3.09
CA LEU A 217 -22.10 12.76 2.55
C LEU A 217 -20.94 13.74 2.37
N LEU A 218 -21.16 14.94 1.82
CA LEU A 218 -20.10 15.94 1.70
C LEU A 218 -19.61 16.42 3.08
N ASP A 219 -20.51 16.64 4.04
CA ASP A 219 -20.12 17.02 5.40
C ASP A 219 -19.23 15.96 6.05
N PHE A 220 -19.57 14.68 5.86
CA PHE A 220 -18.76 13.56 6.34
C PHE A 220 -17.39 13.52 5.66
N LEU A 221 -17.34 13.66 4.32
CA LEU A 221 -16.07 13.60 3.59
C LEU A 221 -15.17 14.80 3.90
N TRP A 222 -15.77 15.99 4.06
CA TRP A 222 -15.08 17.17 4.52
C TRP A 222 -14.47 16.92 5.89
N TRP A 223 -15.25 16.47 6.87
CA TRP A 223 -14.73 16.10 8.18
C TRP A 223 -13.64 15.02 8.11
N ALA A 224 -13.81 14.00 7.27
CA ALA A 224 -12.90 12.86 7.16
C ALA A 224 -11.51 13.25 6.66
N VAL A 225 -11.41 14.19 5.72
CA VAL A 225 -10.11 14.63 5.15
C VAL A 225 -9.42 15.71 5.98
N HIS A 226 -10.09 16.27 7.00
CA HIS A 226 -9.54 17.30 7.89
C HIS A 226 -9.09 16.73 9.24
N ASP A 227 -8.36 17.55 10.01
CA ASP A 227 -7.74 17.20 11.30
C ASP A 227 -8.60 16.34 12.22
N ASP A 228 -9.88 16.69 12.41
CA ASP A 228 -10.77 15.96 13.33
C ASP A 228 -11.02 14.52 12.86
N GLY A 229 -11.15 14.29 11.56
CA GLY A 229 -11.27 12.95 10.97
C GLY A 229 -9.92 12.24 10.88
N GLN A 230 -8.89 12.95 10.43
CA GLN A 230 -7.54 12.42 10.28
C GLN A 230 -6.89 12.04 11.63
N ALA A 231 -7.33 12.62 12.75
CA ALA A 231 -6.89 12.24 14.09
C ALA A 231 -7.15 10.76 14.43
N PHE A 232 -8.08 10.10 13.73
CA PHE A 232 -8.35 8.67 13.89
C PHE A 232 -7.36 7.76 13.13
N ALA A 233 -6.59 8.29 12.16
CA ALA A 233 -5.70 7.51 11.31
C ALA A 233 -4.49 6.95 12.10
N THR A 234 -3.78 7.81 12.83
CA THR A 234 -2.55 7.45 13.56
C THR A 234 -2.75 6.35 14.60
N PRO A 235 -3.80 6.38 15.45
CA PRO A 235 -4.09 5.27 16.37
C PRO A 235 -4.29 3.92 15.67
N LEU A 236 -4.76 3.94 14.43
CA LEU A 236 -4.97 2.76 13.57
C LEU A 236 -3.74 2.42 12.70
N GLN A 237 -2.60 3.08 12.94
CA GLN A 237 -1.36 2.91 12.19
C GLN A 237 -1.42 3.33 10.71
N TYR A 238 -2.28 4.30 10.40
CA TYR A 238 -2.31 4.97 9.10
C TYR A 238 -1.70 6.37 9.18
N ALA A 239 -1.03 6.78 8.11
CA ALA A 239 -0.46 8.13 8.04
C ALA A 239 -1.57 9.12 7.64
N PRO A 240 -1.68 10.28 8.33
CA PRO A 240 -2.62 11.32 7.93
C PRO A 240 -2.24 11.90 6.56
N LEU A 241 -3.22 12.47 5.88
CA LEU A 241 -3.02 13.12 4.59
C LEU A 241 -2.06 14.31 4.70
N PRO A 242 -1.12 14.50 3.76
CA PRO A 242 -0.36 15.74 3.63
C PRO A 242 -1.29 16.92 3.31
N ASP A 243 -0.96 18.13 3.79
CA ASP A 243 -1.75 19.35 3.58
C ASP A 243 -2.14 19.57 2.10
N ALA A 244 -1.21 19.38 1.18
CA ALA A 244 -1.48 19.53 -0.25
C ALA A 244 -2.50 18.51 -0.81
N VAL A 245 -2.62 17.33 -0.19
CA VAL A 245 -3.66 16.34 -0.54
C VAL A 245 -5.00 16.73 0.07
N VAL A 246 -5.00 17.35 1.26
CA VAL A 246 -6.21 17.94 1.85
C VAL A 246 -6.72 19.06 0.96
N GLU A 247 -5.86 19.98 0.52
CA GLU A 247 -6.22 21.05 -0.42
C GLU A 247 -6.82 20.49 -1.74
N LEU A 248 -6.20 19.45 -2.31
CA LEU A 248 -6.73 18.74 -3.49
C LEU A 248 -8.13 18.16 -3.23
N ASN A 249 -8.34 17.56 -2.05
CA ASN A 249 -9.62 17.02 -1.65
C ASN A 249 -10.67 18.12 -1.47
N GLU A 250 -10.31 19.25 -0.88
CA GLU A 250 -11.22 20.39 -0.73
C GLU A 250 -11.70 20.90 -2.09
N GLU A 251 -10.78 21.11 -3.04
CA GLU A 251 -11.13 21.52 -4.41
C GLU A 251 -12.06 20.49 -5.08
N THR A 252 -11.77 19.21 -4.87
CA THR A 252 -12.58 18.11 -5.40
C THR A 252 -13.99 18.12 -4.80
N LEU A 253 -14.11 18.26 -3.48
CA LEU A 253 -15.40 18.27 -2.77
C LEU A 253 -16.26 19.47 -3.16
N ARG A 254 -15.67 20.67 -3.30
CA ARG A 254 -16.37 21.87 -3.78
C ARG A 254 -16.86 21.74 -5.23
N SER A 255 -16.24 20.86 -6.03
CA SER A 255 -16.66 20.61 -7.41
C SER A 255 -17.89 19.69 -7.54
N ILE A 256 -18.35 19.08 -6.44
CA ILE A 256 -19.47 18.13 -6.44
C ILE A 256 -20.80 18.87 -6.57
N THR A 257 -21.68 18.32 -7.41
CA THR A 257 -22.98 18.89 -7.74
C THR A 257 -24.15 17.99 -7.35
N TYR A 258 -25.31 18.63 -7.19
CA TYR A 258 -26.61 18.00 -7.06
C TYR A 258 -27.61 18.69 -7.99
N ASN A 259 -28.18 17.96 -8.94
CA ASN A 259 -29.01 18.54 -10.01
C ASN A 259 -28.28 19.64 -10.82
N GLY A 260 -26.96 19.54 -10.95
CA GLY A 260 -26.13 20.52 -11.65
C GLY A 260 -25.73 21.75 -10.83
N ASP A 261 -26.23 21.92 -9.60
CA ASP A 261 -25.82 23.00 -8.70
C ASP A 261 -24.74 22.51 -7.72
N PRO A 262 -23.69 23.31 -7.43
CA PRO A 262 -22.73 22.99 -6.37
C PRO A 262 -23.40 22.80 -5.02
N LEU A 263 -22.92 21.83 -4.24
CA LEU A 263 -23.42 21.57 -2.87
C LEU A 263 -22.61 22.27 -1.77
N MET A 264 -21.39 22.73 -2.09
CA MET A 264 -20.52 23.48 -1.19
C MET A 264 -20.05 24.76 -1.88
N ASP A 265 -19.90 25.82 -1.10
CA ASP A 265 -19.23 27.06 -1.52
C ASP A 265 -17.72 26.85 -1.64
#